data_AF-A0A1Q4G6F8-F1
#
_entry.id   AF-A0A1Q4G6F8-F1
#
_cell.length_a   1.000
_cell.length_b   1.000
_cell.length_c   1.000
_cell.angle_alpha   90.00
_cell.angle_beta   90.00
_cell.angle_gamma   90.00
#
_symmetry.space_group_name_H-M   'P 1'
#
loop_
_entity.id
_entity.type
_entity.pdbx_description
1 polymer ?
#
loop_
_entity_poly.entity_id
_entity_poly.type
_entity_poly.pdbx_seq_one_letter_code
_entity_poly.pdbx_strand_id
1 'polypeptide(L)'
;MQLFRQISRNHILIFIAIVVTIYGSFLASAFYLKVYSIGVLVLLIPFLEIRSHHVVLQLFALFFICIQICSIAVYDRLPYELLLSSQPLKPAFKHAFPIALASCAIAHLIFLKRANLITLYAIQFPLMLLACTWYIRMNLIMNNCRHVDSPKAVYIQAEVIQKCPVCCDIHELLVSFTYEDEKYQFPVEVHPKTFEQAKEGGKLNMTLHPGVYGWPWYHKEMKRRYK
;
A
#
# COMPACT_ATOMS: atom_id res chain seq x y z
N MET A 1 -45.28 6.37 -4.24
CA MET A 1 -44.30 5.29 -4.50
C MET A 1 -43.43 5.63 -5.73
N GLN A 2 -42.74 6.77 -5.72
CA GLN A 2 -41.95 7.30 -6.86
C GLN A 2 -40.46 7.53 -6.51
N LEU A 3 -40.03 7.20 -5.29
CA LEU A 3 -38.66 7.47 -4.81
C LEU A 3 -37.60 6.50 -5.37
N PHE A 4 -38.00 5.37 -5.96
CA PHE A 4 -37.08 4.36 -6.54
C PHE A 4 -36.73 4.60 -8.01
N ARG A 5 -37.07 5.77 -8.56
CA ARG A 5 -36.77 6.11 -9.96
C ARG A 5 -35.27 6.44 -10.09
N GLN A 6 -34.52 5.41 -10.49
CA GLN A 6 -33.16 5.39 -11.05
C GLN A 6 -31.97 5.52 -10.08
N ILE A 7 -31.80 4.52 -9.20
CA ILE A 7 -30.46 4.19 -8.69
C ILE A 7 -29.61 3.73 -9.89
N SER A 8 -28.59 4.50 -10.26
CA SER A 8 -27.67 4.08 -11.34
C SER A 8 -26.66 3.04 -10.83
N ARG A 9 -26.09 2.25 -11.75
CA ARG A 9 -25.06 1.25 -11.43
C ARG A 9 -23.91 1.85 -10.63
N ASN A 10 -23.52 3.08 -10.95
CA ASN A 10 -22.46 3.79 -10.24
C ASN A 10 -22.81 4.07 -8.77
N HIS A 11 -24.08 4.38 -8.44
CA HIS A 11 -24.49 4.61 -7.04
C HIS A 11 -24.33 3.33 -6.20
N ILE A 12 -24.71 2.17 -6.76
CA ILE A 12 -24.55 0.87 -6.10
C ILE A 12 -23.07 0.58 -5.86
N LEU A 13 -22.23 0.79 -6.88
CA LEU A 13 -20.78 0.54 -6.78
C LEU A 13 -20.10 1.48 -5.78
N ILE A 14 -20.49 2.75 -5.73
CA ILE A 14 -19.99 3.70 -4.72
C ILE A 14 -20.40 3.26 -3.31
N PHE A 15 -21.66 2.87 -3.12
CA PHE A 15 -22.12 2.39 -1.82
C PHE A 15 -21.31 1.17 -1.36
N ILE A 16 -21.10 0.20 -2.25
CA ILE A 16 -20.24 -0.96 -1.97
C ILE A 16 -18.82 -0.49 -1.63
N ALA A 17 -18.24 0.44 -2.40
CA ALA A 17 -16.89 0.94 -2.15
C ALA A 17 -16.75 1.60 -0.77
N ILE A 18 -17.74 2.41 -0.36
CA ILE A 18 -17.77 3.04 0.97
C ILE A 18 -17.85 1.96 2.06
N VAL A 19 -18.78 1.01 1.95
CA VAL A 19 -18.94 -0.07 2.93
C VAL A 19 -17.67 -0.92 3.05
N VAL A 20 -17.05 -1.28 1.93
CA VAL A 20 -15.79 -2.03 1.89
C VAL A 20 -14.65 -1.22 2.52
N THR A 21 -14.61 0.09 2.29
CA THR A 21 -13.60 0.98 2.86
C THR A 21 -13.73 1.07 4.38
N ILE A 22 -14.97 1.23 4.88
CA ILE A 22 -15.26 1.26 6.32
C ILE A 22 -14.86 -0.08 6.96
N TYR A 23 -15.26 -1.18 6.33
CA TYR A 23 -14.91 -2.51 6.80
C TYR A 23 -13.39 -2.72 6.84
N GLY A 24 -12.67 -2.51 5.73
CA GLY A 24 -11.23 -2.75 5.64
C GLY A 24 -10.40 -1.83 6.56
N SER A 25 -10.83 -0.58 6.72
CA SER A 25 -10.10 0.38 7.54
C SER A 25 -10.32 0.13 9.04
N PHE A 26 -11.57 -0.04 9.46
CA PHE A 26 -11.94 0.04 10.88
C PHE A 26 -12.42 -1.29 11.49
N LEU A 27 -13.15 -2.11 10.75
CA LEU A 27 -13.83 -3.30 11.31
C LEU A 27 -13.04 -4.59 11.13
N ALA A 28 -12.23 -4.69 10.08
CA ALA A 28 -11.43 -5.87 9.79
C ALA A 28 -10.41 -6.11 10.90
N SER A 29 -10.61 -7.20 11.65
CA SER A 29 -9.75 -7.61 12.76
C SER A 29 -8.44 -8.22 12.27
N ALA A 30 -8.49 -8.99 11.18
CA ALA A 30 -7.33 -9.65 10.61
C ALA A 30 -6.69 -8.83 9.49
N PHE A 31 -5.36 -8.82 9.46
CA PHE A 31 -4.58 -8.02 8.51
C PHE A 31 -4.87 -8.39 7.04
N TYR A 32 -4.99 -9.68 6.71
CA TYR A 32 -5.31 -10.12 5.35
C TYR A 32 -6.70 -9.66 4.87
N LEU A 33 -7.68 -9.49 5.77
CA LEU A 33 -9.01 -8.99 5.40
C LEU A 33 -8.94 -7.53 4.93
N LYS A 34 -8.10 -6.71 5.57
CA LYS A 34 -7.86 -5.31 5.16
C LYS A 34 -7.31 -5.22 3.75
N VAL A 35 -6.38 -6.13 3.41
CA VAL A 35 -5.80 -6.25 2.07
C VAL A 35 -6.87 -6.64 1.06
N TYR A 36 -7.67 -7.67 1.36
CA TYR A 36 -8.73 -8.11 0.47
C TYR A 36 -9.78 -7.02 0.22
N SER A 37 -10.05 -6.14 1.19
CA SER A 37 -10.90 -4.96 0.96
C SER A 37 -10.36 -4.06 -0.16
N ILE A 38 -9.03 -3.85 -0.23
CA ILE A 38 -8.41 -3.13 -1.35
C ILE A 38 -8.63 -3.88 -2.66
N GLY A 39 -8.44 -5.21 -2.66
CA GLY A 39 -8.66 -6.05 -3.84
C GLY A 39 -10.08 -5.95 -4.38
N VAL A 40 -11.08 -5.97 -3.50
CA VAL A 40 -12.49 -5.76 -3.87
C VAL A 40 -12.68 -4.40 -4.53
N LEU A 41 -12.14 -3.31 -3.95
CA LEU A 41 -12.25 -1.97 -4.55
C LEU A 41 -11.66 -1.89 -5.96
N VAL A 42 -10.50 -2.52 -6.18
CA VAL A 42 -9.87 -2.59 -7.50
C VAL A 42 -10.75 -3.33 -8.50
N LEU A 43 -11.33 -4.48 -8.11
CA LEU A 43 -12.15 -5.30 -8.99
C LEU A 43 -13.45 -4.64 -9.45
N LEU A 44 -13.94 -3.62 -8.74
CA LEU A 44 -15.16 -2.89 -9.11
C LEU A 44 -14.95 -1.85 -10.22
N ILE A 45 -13.71 -1.39 -10.45
CA ILE A 45 -13.37 -0.36 -11.46
C ILE A 45 -13.91 -0.67 -12.87
N PRO A 46 -13.73 -1.87 -13.44
CA PRO A 46 -14.19 -2.17 -14.80
C PRO A 46 -15.72 -2.23 -14.91
N PHE A 47 -16.46 -2.32 -13.79
CA PHE A 47 -17.92 -2.35 -13.77
C PHE A 47 -18.55 -0.94 -13.73
N LEU A 48 -17.75 0.12 -13.56
CA LEU A 48 -18.25 1.49 -13.61
C LEU A 48 -18.94 1.78 -14.95
N GLU A 49 -20.09 2.44 -14.89
CA GLU A 49 -20.84 2.90 -16.05
C GLU A 49 -20.26 4.22 -16.54
N ILE A 50 -19.72 4.21 -17.76
CA ILE A 50 -19.13 5.39 -18.37
C ILE A 50 -20.19 6.13 -19.16
N ARG A 51 -20.69 7.22 -18.55
CA ARG A 51 -21.63 8.15 -19.21
C ARG A 51 -20.92 9.34 -19.84
N SER A 52 -19.79 9.76 -19.26
CA SER A 52 -18.88 10.78 -19.81
C SER A 52 -17.48 10.58 -19.24
N HIS A 53 -16.44 11.07 -19.94
CA HIS A 53 -15.05 10.96 -19.45
C HIS A 53 -14.86 11.65 -18.08
N HIS A 54 -15.47 12.81 -17.86
CA HIS A 54 -15.37 13.53 -16.59
C HIS A 54 -15.97 12.74 -15.42
N VAL A 55 -17.14 12.12 -15.62
CA VAL A 55 -17.79 11.31 -14.57
C VAL A 55 -16.93 10.09 -14.22
N VAL A 56 -16.25 9.49 -15.20
CA VAL A 56 -15.35 8.34 -14.95
C VAL A 56 -14.14 8.74 -14.13
N LEU A 57 -13.51 9.87 -14.46
CA LEU A 57 -12.37 10.37 -13.70
C LEU A 57 -12.76 10.71 -12.26
N GLN A 58 -13.94 11.30 -12.04
CA GLN A 58 -14.47 11.56 -10.70
C GLN A 58 -14.72 10.26 -9.91
N LEU A 59 -15.35 9.27 -10.54
CA LEU A 59 -15.59 7.97 -9.92
C LEU A 59 -14.29 7.25 -9.62
N PHE A 60 -13.33 7.28 -10.54
CA PHE A 60 -12.01 6.73 -10.32
C PHE A 60 -11.29 7.44 -9.18
N ALA A 61 -11.35 8.77 -9.10
CA ALA A 61 -10.74 9.52 -8.00
C ALA A 61 -11.33 9.08 -6.65
N LEU A 62 -12.65 8.87 -6.56
CA LEU A 62 -13.29 8.35 -5.36
C LEU A 62 -12.80 6.94 -5.01
N PHE A 63 -12.77 6.03 -5.98
CA PHE A 63 -12.24 4.68 -5.79
C PHE A 63 -10.76 4.68 -5.39
N PHE A 64 -9.97 5.56 -5.99
CA PHE A 64 -8.56 5.73 -5.68
C PHE A 64 -8.39 6.26 -4.25
N ILE A 65 -9.18 7.23 -3.82
CA ILE A 65 -9.22 7.70 -2.42
C ILE A 65 -9.57 6.55 -1.47
N CYS A 66 -10.60 5.76 -1.77
CA CYS A 66 -10.95 4.56 -0.98
C CYS A 66 -9.79 3.55 -0.89
N ILE A 67 -9.11 3.31 -2.01
CA ILE A 67 -7.92 2.45 -2.07
C ILE A 67 -6.80 3.04 -1.22
N GLN A 68 -6.55 4.35 -1.28
CA GLN A 68 -5.51 5.03 -0.49
C GLN A 68 -5.83 4.99 1.01
N ILE A 69 -7.07 5.24 1.42
CA ILE A 69 -7.48 5.15 2.83
C ILE A 69 -7.24 3.73 3.36
N CYS A 70 -7.69 2.71 2.63
CA CYS A 70 -7.43 1.32 3.02
C CYS A 70 -5.94 0.99 3.03
N SER A 71 -5.18 1.53 2.06
CA SER A 71 -3.72 1.35 1.95
C SER A 71 -2.98 1.94 3.15
N ILE A 72 -3.36 3.15 3.58
CA ILE A 72 -2.80 3.80 4.77
C ILE A 72 -3.10 2.96 6.00
N ALA A 73 -4.34 2.50 6.17
CA ALA A 73 -4.73 1.65 7.29
C ALA A 73 -3.98 0.30 7.34
N VAL A 74 -3.48 -0.17 6.19
CA VAL A 74 -2.60 -1.34 6.09
C VAL A 74 -1.16 -0.96 6.45
N TYR A 75 -0.59 0.08 5.83
CA TYR A 75 0.81 0.50 6.05
C TYR A 75 1.11 1.00 7.45
N ASP A 76 0.17 1.68 8.08
CA ASP A 76 0.27 2.19 9.44
C ASP A 76 0.44 1.06 10.46
N ARG A 77 -0.19 -0.10 10.19
CA ARG A 77 -0.08 -1.28 11.04
C ARG A 77 1.11 -2.19 10.71
N LEU A 78 1.89 -1.87 9.67
CA LEU A 78 3.08 -2.64 9.34
C LEU A 78 4.22 -2.25 10.29
N PRO A 79 4.77 -3.16 11.10
CA PRO A 79 5.87 -2.85 12.01
C PRO A 79 7.22 -2.67 11.28
N TYR A 80 7.20 -2.70 9.95
CA TYR A 80 8.37 -2.71 9.09
C TYR A 80 8.18 -1.85 7.85
N GLU A 81 9.30 -1.40 7.28
CA GLU A 81 9.36 -0.60 6.06
C GLU A 81 10.46 -1.10 5.13
N LEU A 82 10.21 -0.99 3.83
CA LEU A 82 11.17 -1.31 2.78
C LEU A 82 12.05 -0.10 2.49
N LEU A 83 13.30 -0.34 2.12
CA LEU A 83 14.13 0.71 1.53
C LEU A 83 13.47 1.24 0.24
N LEU A 84 13.62 2.55 -0.02
CA LEU A 84 13.01 3.21 -1.17
C LEU A 84 13.47 2.59 -2.51
N SER A 85 14.73 2.16 -2.57
CA SER A 85 15.33 1.42 -3.68
C SER A 85 14.72 0.04 -3.90
N SER A 86 14.13 -0.55 -2.86
CA SER A 86 13.61 -1.92 -2.83
C SER A 86 12.10 -2.01 -3.11
N GLN A 87 11.53 -0.96 -3.70
CA GLN A 87 10.10 -0.91 -4.01
C GLN A 87 9.76 -1.83 -5.21
N PRO A 88 8.85 -2.81 -5.05
CA PRO A 88 8.64 -3.85 -6.06
C PRO A 88 7.70 -3.41 -7.21
N LEU A 89 7.95 -2.24 -7.81
CA LEU A 89 7.10 -1.68 -8.87
C LEU A 89 7.11 -2.51 -10.16
N LYS A 90 8.29 -2.88 -10.65
CA LYS A 90 8.46 -3.70 -11.86
C LYS A 90 7.77 -5.08 -11.76
N PRO A 91 8.02 -5.88 -10.70
CA PRO A 91 7.30 -7.15 -10.55
C PRO A 91 5.80 -6.93 -10.34
N ALA A 92 5.39 -5.89 -9.60
CA ALA A 92 3.98 -5.58 -9.43
C ALA A 92 3.27 -5.31 -10.76
N PHE A 93 3.87 -4.50 -11.64
CA PHE A 93 3.32 -4.22 -12.97
C PHE A 93 3.19 -5.48 -13.82
N LYS A 94 4.23 -6.33 -13.83
CA LYS A 94 4.24 -7.60 -14.57
C LYS A 94 3.07 -8.51 -14.19
N HIS A 95 2.74 -8.58 -12.91
CA HIS A 95 1.62 -9.38 -12.40
C HIS A 95 0.27 -8.65 -12.51
N ALA A 96 0.25 -7.32 -12.43
CA ALA A 96 -0.97 -6.52 -12.54
C ALA A 96 -1.54 -6.51 -13.95
N PHE A 97 -0.69 -6.50 -14.98
CA PHE A 97 -1.10 -6.46 -16.38
C PHE A 97 -2.10 -7.57 -16.76
N PRO A 98 -1.82 -8.88 -16.55
CA PRO A 98 -2.76 -9.93 -16.90
C PRO A 98 -4.06 -9.87 -16.07
N ILE A 99 -3.97 -9.46 -14.80
CA ILE A 99 -5.14 -9.33 -13.92
C ILE A 99 -6.06 -8.20 -14.41
N ALA A 100 -5.50 -7.04 -14.75
CA ALA A 100 -6.24 -5.91 -15.29
C ALA A 100 -6.90 -6.29 -16.63
N LEU A 101 -6.17 -6.96 -17.51
CA LEU A 101 -6.69 -7.41 -18.80
C LEU A 101 -7.83 -8.41 -18.64
N ALA A 102 -7.65 -9.43 -17.80
CA ALA A 102 -8.67 -10.44 -17.51
C ALA A 102 -9.93 -9.79 -16.90
N SER A 103 -9.77 -8.84 -15.98
CA SER A 103 -10.89 -8.15 -15.35
C SER A 103 -11.68 -7.30 -16.34
N CYS A 104 -11.00 -6.57 -17.23
CA CYS A 104 -11.65 -5.85 -18.32
C CYS A 104 -12.32 -6.81 -19.32
N ALA A 105 -11.70 -7.93 -19.66
CA ALA A 105 -12.30 -8.95 -20.53
C ALA A 105 -13.58 -9.56 -19.91
N ILE A 106 -13.58 -9.85 -18.61
CA ILE A 106 -14.77 -10.32 -17.90
C ILE A 106 -15.89 -9.27 -17.95
N ALA A 107 -15.57 -8.00 -17.69
CA ALA A 107 -16.55 -6.92 -17.78
C ALA A 107 -17.10 -6.76 -19.21
N HIS A 108 -16.24 -6.89 -20.23
CA HIS A 108 -16.66 -6.91 -21.63
C HIS A 108 -17.65 -8.05 -21.89
N LEU A 109 -17.35 -9.28 -21.44
CA LEU A 109 -18.23 -10.43 -21.64
C LEU A 109 -19.60 -10.26 -20.95
N ILE A 110 -19.62 -9.70 -19.74
CA ILE A 110 -20.87 -9.44 -19.00
C ILE A 110 -21.72 -8.37 -19.69
N PHE A 111 -21.08 -7.36 -20.29
CA PHE A 111 -21.76 -6.24 -20.96
C PHE A 111 -21.68 -6.31 -22.49
N LEU A 112 -21.54 -7.50 -23.08
CA LEU A 112 -21.15 -7.73 -24.48
C LEU A 112 -21.92 -6.89 -25.53
N LYS A 113 -23.20 -6.58 -25.29
CA LYS A 113 -24.05 -5.76 -26.20
C LYS A 113 -24.14 -4.27 -25.85
N ARG A 114 -23.63 -3.86 -24.68
CA ARG A 114 -23.70 -2.49 -24.13
C ARG A 114 -22.33 -1.88 -23.83
N ALA A 115 -21.27 -2.66 -23.97
CA ALA A 115 -19.91 -2.24 -23.68
C ALA A 115 -19.37 -1.39 -24.84
N ASN A 116 -18.94 -0.16 -24.52
CA ASN A 116 -18.14 0.62 -25.43
C ASN A 116 -16.68 0.15 -25.31
N LEU A 117 -16.19 -0.56 -26.33
CA LEU A 117 -14.84 -1.13 -26.38
C LEU A 117 -13.75 -0.08 -26.20
N ILE A 118 -13.89 1.07 -26.86
CA ILE A 118 -12.92 2.17 -26.78
C ILE A 118 -12.85 2.64 -25.34
N THR A 119 -14.00 2.86 -24.72
CA THR A 119 -14.09 3.34 -23.34
C THR A 119 -13.54 2.33 -22.33
N LEU A 120 -13.80 1.03 -22.50
CA LEU A 120 -13.32 -0.01 -21.61
C LEU A 120 -11.80 -0.19 -21.70
N TYR A 121 -11.23 -0.23 -22.91
CA TYR A 121 -9.80 -0.51 -23.10
C TYR A 121 -8.91 0.73 -23.16
N ALA A 122 -9.41 1.89 -23.57
CA ALA A 122 -8.63 3.13 -23.60
C ALA A 122 -8.70 3.91 -22.28
N ILE A 123 -9.74 3.72 -21.46
CA ILE A 123 -9.92 4.45 -20.19
C ILE A 123 -9.93 3.52 -18.99
N GLN A 124 -10.82 2.53 -18.92
CA GLN A 124 -10.91 1.68 -17.72
C GLN A 124 -9.70 0.77 -17.55
N PHE A 125 -9.13 0.25 -18.64
CA PHE A 125 -7.96 -0.61 -18.56
C PHE A 125 -6.72 0.10 -17.98
N PRO A 126 -6.30 1.32 -18.43
CA PRO A 126 -5.21 2.05 -17.78
C PRO A 126 -5.45 2.33 -16.29
N LEU A 127 -6.67 2.73 -15.94
CA LEU A 127 -7.05 2.99 -14.55
C LEU A 127 -6.99 1.72 -13.69
N MET A 128 -7.48 0.61 -14.24
CA MET A 128 -7.40 -0.71 -13.62
C MET A 128 -5.96 -1.16 -13.47
N LEU A 129 -5.11 -0.95 -14.48
CA LEU A 129 -3.70 -1.31 -14.45
C LEU A 129 -2.95 -0.57 -13.33
N LEU A 130 -3.22 0.72 -13.14
CA LEU A 130 -2.68 1.50 -12.03
C LEU A 130 -3.13 0.94 -10.68
N ALA A 131 -4.42 0.70 -10.52
CA ALA A 131 -5.01 0.20 -9.28
C ALA A 131 -4.54 -1.24 -8.94
N CYS A 132 -4.48 -2.12 -9.94
CA CYS A 132 -3.91 -3.47 -9.81
C CYS A 132 -2.42 -3.42 -9.47
N THR A 133 -1.63 -2.55 -10.12
CA THR A 133 -0.21 -2.41 -9.81
C THR A 133 -0.01 -2.00 -8.35
N TRP A 134 -0.83 -1.07 -7.86
CA TRP A 134 -0.81 -0.66 -6.46
C TRP A 134 -1.15 -1.82 -5.51
N TYR A 135 -2.24 -2.54 -5.78
CA TYR A 135 -2.69 -3.68 -4.97
C TYR A 135 -1.68 -4.83 -4.95
N ILE A 136 -1.10 -5.19 -6.11
CA ILE A 136 -0.09 -6.24 -6.18
C ILE A 136 1.18 -5.81 -5.49
N ARG A 137 1.61 -4.56 -5.63
CA ARG A 137 2.74 -4.01 -4.87
C ARG A 137 2.53 -4.22 -3.38
N MET A 138 1.34 -3.91 -2.84
CA MET A 138 1.03 -4.17 -1.42
C MET A 138 1.22 -5.64 -1.05
N ASN A 139 0.63 -6.55 -1.83
CA ASN A 139 0.74 -8.00 -1.59
C ASN A 139 2.19 -8.48 -1.61
N LEU A 140 2.99 -7.99 -2.55
CA LEU A 140 4.41 -8.28 -2.64
C LEU A 140 5.18 -7.78 -1.41
N ILE A 141 4.93 -6.55 -0.97
CA ILE A 141 5.54 -5.99 0.24
C ILE A 141 5.19 -6.82 1.47
N MET A 142 3.92 -7.19 1.64
CA MET A 142 3.49 -7.99 2.79
C MET A 142 4.06 -9.40 2.78
N ASN A 143 4.08 -10.05 1.61
CA ASN A 143 4.66 -11.39 1.49
C ASN A 143 6.17 -11.38 1.71
N ASN A 144 6.87 -10.30 1.30
CA ASN A 144 8.30 -10.15 1.53
C ASN A 144 8.66 -10.19 3.03
N CYS A 145 7.75 -9.70 3.87
CA CYS A 145 7.96 -9.52 5.29
C CYS A 145 7.48 -10.69 6.15
N ARG A 146 7.11 -11.83 5.54
CA ARG A 146 6.98 -13.07 6.29
C ARG A 146 8.32 -13.39 6.94
N HIS A 147 8.29 -13.61 8.25
CA HIS A 147 9.48 -13.90 9.06
C HIS A 147 10.22 -15.07 8.42
N VAL A 148 11.39 -14.80 7.86
CA VAL A 148 12.31 -15.85 7.47
C VAL A 148 13.14 -16.07 8.72
N ASP A 149 13.07 -17.26 9.33
CA ASP A 149 13.91 -17.70 10.45
C ASP A 149 15.40 -17.81 10.09
N SER A 150 15.86 -17.06 9.07
CA SER A 150 17.19 -17.17 8.49
C SER A 150 18.21 -16.32 9.28
N PRO A 151 19.44 -16.83 9.49
CA PRO A 151 20.57 -16.11 10.11
C PRO A 151 21.13 -14.95 9.26
N LYS A 152 20.35 -14.42 8.31
CA LYS A 152 20.76 -13.38 7.34
C LYS A 152 20.37 -11.96 7.76
N ALA A 153 19.98 -11.76 9.01
CA ALA A 153 19.79 -10.44 9.56
C ALA A 153 21.12 -9.67 9.49
N VAL A 154 21.17 -8.61 8.69
CA VAL A 154 22.38 -7.80 8.52
C VAL A 154 22.37 -6.73 9.60
N TYR A 155 23.38 -6.74 10.47
CA TYR A 155 23.59 -5.70 11.46
C TYR A 155 24.25 -4.51 10.78
N ILE A 156 23.63 -3.34 10.90
CA ILE A 156 24.11 -2.10 10.31
C ILE A 156 24.32 -1.07 11.41
N GLN A 157 25.42 -0.34 11.33
CA GLN A 157 25.62 0.86 12.14
C GLN A 157 25.12 2.08 11.37
N ALA A 158 23.95 2.57 11.75
CA ALA A 158 23.41 3.81 11.22
C ALA A 158 23.94 5.00 12.03
N GLU A 159 24.24 6.10 11.36
CA GLU A 159 24.56 7.37 11.99
C GLU A 159 23.30 8.11 12.38
N VAL A 160 23.26 8.65 13.60
CA VAL A 160 22.18 9.53 14.05
C VAL A 160 22.45 10.92 13.49
N ILE A 161 21.67 11.35 12.52
CA ILE A 161 21.83 12.65 11.87
C ILE A 161 21.23 13.77 12.73
N GLN A 162 20.03 13.56 13.25
CA GLN A 162 19.34 14.53 14.10
C GLN A 162 18.36 13.85 15.05
N LYS A 163 18.10 14.49 16.19
CA LYS A 163 16.96 14.17 17.05
C LYS A 163 15.73 14.93 16.56
N CYS A 164 14.66 14.22 16.21
CA CYS A 164 13.41 14.87 15.85
C CYS A 164 12.73 15.45 17.11
N PRO A 165 11.96 16.56 16.99
CA PRO A 165 11.17 17.09 18.10
C PRO A 165 10.20 16.04 18.65
N VAL A 166 10.17 15.86 19.97
CA VAL A 166 9.27 14.91 20.63
C VAL A 166 7.83 15.41 20.53
N CYS A 167 6.92 14.56 20.07
CA CYS A 167 5.50 14.86 19.94
C CYS A 167 4.65 13.67 20.41
N CYS A 168 3.71 13.90 21.34
CA CYS A 168 2.76 12.86 21.78
C CYS A 168 3.42 11.51 22.16
N ASP A 169 4.51 11.55 22.92
CA ASP A 169 5.33 10.40 23.35
C ASP A 169 6.11 9.66 22.23
N ILE A 170 6.09 10.18 21.01
CA ILE A 170 6.86 9.68 19.88
C ILE A 170 8.28 10.24 19.96
N HIS A 171 9.26 9.33 20.03
CA HIS A 171 10.69 9.65 20.12
C HIS A 171 11.40 9.18 18.86
N GLU A 172 11.66 10.09 17.93
CA GLU A 172 12.20 9.76 16.60
C GLU A 172 13.63 10.23 16.39
N LEU A 173 14.47 9.37 15.79
CA LEU A 173 15.80 9.73 15.32
C LEU A 173 15.82 9.68 13.81
N LEU A 174 16.35 10.72 13.16
CA LEU A 174 16.71 10.62 11.74
C LEU A 174 18.05 9.92 11.65
N VAL A 175 18.07 8.75 11.00
CA VAL A 175 19.26 7.93 10.88
C VAL A 175 19.71 7.83 9.43
N SER A 176 21.00 7.60 9.21
CA SER A 176 21.55 7.36 7.88
C SER A 176 22.55 6.21 7.88
N PHE A 177 22.51 5.38 6.84
CA PHE A 177 23.51 4.35 6.59
C PHE A 177 23.68 4.12 5.10
N THR A 178 24.77 3.44 4.75
CA THR A 178 25.03 2.99 3.38
C THR A 178 24.77 1.50 3.28
N TYR A 179 24.05 1.08 2.26
CA TYR A 179 23.81 -0.32 1.93
C TYR A 179 23.85 -0.46 0.40
N GLU A 180 24.61 -1.43 -0.12
CA GLU A 180 24.81 -1.62 -1.58
C GLU A 180 25.17 -0.31 -2.32
N ASP A 181 26.15 0.43 -1.77
CA ASP A 181 26.66 1.71 -2.31
C ASP A 181 25.65 2.87 -2.35
N GLU A 182 24.42 2.68 -1.89
CA GLU A 182 23.41 3.72 -1.76
C GLU A 182 23.30 4.23 -0.32
N LYS A 183 23.21 5.55 -0.16
CA LYS A 183 22.97 6.20 1.14
C LYS A 183 21.48 6.32 1.39
N TYR A 184 21.03 5.75 2.50
CA TYR A 184 19.65 5.86 2.97
C TYR A 184 19.58 6.81 4.16
N GLN A 185 18.47 7.54 4.26
CA GLN A 185 18.18 8.43 5.38
C GLN A 185 16.67 8.45 5.64
N PHE A 186 16.26 8.10 6.86
CA PHE A 186 14.85 8.01 7.23
C PHE A 186 14.63 8.12 8.74
N PRO A 187 13.45 8.56 9.19
CA PRO A 187 13.10 8.59 10.60
C PRO A 187 12.87 7.18 11.13
N VAL A 188 13.31 6.93 12.36
CA VAL A 188 13.06 5.70 13.10
C VAL A 188 12.54 6.06 14.48
N GLU A 189 11.39 5.49 14.85
CA GLU A 189 10.87 5.63 16.19
C GLU A 189 11.63 4.69 17.13
N VAL A 190 12.25 5.27 18.16
CA VAL A 190 13.05 4.55 19.15
C VAL A 190 12.41 4.66 20.53
N HIS A 191 12.88 3.84 21.46
CA HIS A 191 12.45 3.98 22.85
C HIS A 191 12.99 5.28 23.48
N PRO A 192 12.26 5.92 24.41
CA PRO A 192 12.67 7.18 25.06
C PRO A 192 14.11 7.16 25.60
N LYS A 193 14.52 6.10 26.32
CA LYS A 193 15.90 5.97 26.83
C LYS A 193 16.96 5.99 25.71
N THR A 194 16.68 5.41 24.53
CA THR A 194 17.61 5.39 23.39
C THR A 194 17.68 6.77 22.78
N PHE A 195 16.53 7.45 22.69
CA PHE A 195 16.47 8.83 22.22
C PHE A 195 17.27 9.78 23.13
N GLU A 196 17.15 9.64 24.44
CA GLU A 196 17.92 10.43 25.42
C GLU A 196 19.43 10.18 25.28
N GLN A 197 19.84 8.91 25.19
CA GLN A 197 21.24 8.50 25.11
C GLN A 197 21.90 8.75 23.76
N ALA A 198 21.12 8.77 22.67
CA ALA A 198 21.64 9.03 21.34
C ALA A 198 22.31 10.41 21.27
N LYS A 199 23.36 10.52 20.46
CA LYS A 199 24.00 11.80 20.14
C LYS A 199 24.00 11.96 18.63
N GLU A 200 23.78 13.17 18.16
CA GLU A 200 23.96 13.49 16.74
C GLU A 200 25.41 13.23 16.33
N GLY A 201 25.62 12.64 15.15
CA GLY A 201 26.89 12.04 14.71
C GLY A 201 27.25 10.70 15.38
N GLY A 202 26.49 10.26 16.39
CA GLY A 202 26.64 8.97 17.04
C GLY A 202 26.19 7.80 16.16
N LYS A 203 26.46 6.57 16.59
CA LYS A 203 26.05 5.34 15.88
C LYS A 203 24.91 4.63 16.62
N LEU A 204 23.96 4.12 15.84
CA LEU A 204 22.82 3.31 16.28
C LEU A 204 22.90 1.95 15.58
N ASN A 205 22.87 0.88 16.36
CA ASN A 205 22.82 -0.47 15.81
C ASN A 205 21.41 -0.78 15.32
N MET A 206 21.30 -1.09 14.03
CA MET A 206 20.06 -1.48 13.36
C MET A 206 20.20 -2.89 12.80
N THR A 207 19.06 -3.49 12.47
CA THR A 207 19.01 -4.79 11.80
C THR A 207 18.17 -4.66 10.54
N LEU A 208 18.77 -5.00 9.39
CA LEU A 208 18.05 -5.21 8.15
C LEU A 208 17.75 -6.69 7.97
N HIS A 209 16.54 -6.96 7.48
CA HIS A 209 16.11 -8.29 7.12
C HIS A 209 16.04 -8.39 5.61
N PRO A 210 16.63 -9.42 4.99
CA PRO A 210 16.70 -9.52 3.52
C PRO A 210 15.34 -9.73 2.85
N GLY A 211 14.33 -10.17 3.60
CA GLY A 211 13.01 -10.51 3.06
C GLY A 211 13.01 -11.77 2.20
N VAL A 212 11.82 -12.30 1.94
CA VAL A 212 11.64 -13.53 1.14
C VAL A 212 12.05 -13.31 -0.33
N TYR A 213 11.83 -12.10 -0.85
CA TYR A 213 12.12 -11.75 -2.25
C TYR A 213 13.47 -11.06 -2.42
N GLY A 214 14.30 -11.01 -1.38
CA GLY A 214 15.57 -10.29 -1.41
C GLY A 214 15.38 -8.76 -1.43
N TRP A 215 14.25 -8.27 -0.93
CA TRP A 215 14.01 -6.83 -0.75
C TRP A 215 14.21 -6.47 0.73
N PRO A 216 15.32 -5.79 1.08
CA PRO A 216 15.64 -5.49 2.47
C PRO A 216 14.59 -4.61 3.14
N TRP A 217 14.24 -4.96 4.38
CA TRP A 217 13.33 -4.20 5.23
C TRP A 217 13.89 -3.98 6.63
N TYR A 218 13.45 -2.90 7.28
CA TYR A 218 13.82 -2.53 8.65
C TYR A 218 12.56 -2.41 9.52
N HIS A 219 12.74 -2.47 10.85
CA HIS A 219 11.67 -2.20 11.80
C HIS A 219 11.44 -0.70 11.95
N LYS A 220 10.20 -0.24 11.72
CA LYS A 220 9.79 1.17 11.92
C LYS A 220 9.88 1.59 13.39
N GLU A 221 9.56 0.65 14.28
CA GLU A 221 9.58 0.83 15.72
C GLU A 221 10.67 -0.03 16.36
N MET A 222 11.66 0.62 16.98
CA MET A 222 12.71 -0.03 17.78
C MET A 222 12.43 0.06 19.29
N LYS A 223 11.16 0.15 19.68
CA LYS A 223 10.74 0.39 21.08
C LYS A 223 11.09 -0.75 22.05
N ARG A 224 11.28 -1.99 21.57
CA ARG A 224 11.39 -3.19 22.41
C ARG A 224 12.78 -3.83 22.48
N ARG A 225 13.78 -3.31 21.77
CA ARG A 225 15.13 -3.92 21.77
C ARG A 225 16.04 -3.23 22.79
N TYR A 226 15.76 -3.42 24.07
CA TYR A 226 16.83 -3.39 25.08
C TYR A 226 17.20 -4.81 25.45
N LYS A 227 18.34 -5.25 24.95
CA LYS A 227 19.38 -5.78 25.82
C LYS A 227 20.65 -5.05 25.46
#